data_AF-A0A7C1KRF8-F1
#
_entry.id   AF-A0A7C1KRF8-F1
#
_cell.length_a   1.000
_cell.length_b   1.000
_cell.length_c   1.000
_cell.angle_alpha   90.00
_cell.angle_beta   90.00
_cell.angle_gamma   90.00
#
_symmetry.space_group_name_H-M   'P 1'
#
loop_
_entity.id
_entity.type
_entity.pdbx_description
1 polymer ?
#
loop_
_entity_poly.entity_id
_entity_poly.type
_entity_poly.pdbx_seq_one_letter_code
_entity_poly.pdbx_strand_id
1 'polypeptide(L)'
;MLKQGIAVLVITEEGLDIAAAIARTLKAELHVRRGINSRDLSGIESIEYDSLGRHVGTVFNSYRGLVFVMSLGIVNRVIAPLVKSKHEDPAVVTADEVGRYVISTLSGHEGGANELAYLVGSITGAEPVVTTATEAGREYICGVGCRRGEEGERIINAIRRGCELAGIKTGDLRCLASGWIKRDEEGLHYAVGQLGLYTRFIPAWLIEHYYQINPQAIRSDFVYAKTGVYGISEPSSLLAGRNTEQVLGKTCFDGVTVAISRERLFRNRDIGHISPAVIMDNEDLIKSIARSGSPVLILGGTTEAMRVGRAVRRQTEDFFISTATEYGYELFMEEFGERVIKGRFSEETLKEFISGKGITTIIDCTHPYAEVITELARKVSAASGTGYVSMVRNTGPGDIDYERGIRVGSVREAAEKIKETGLATPFFTTGSKDLDFIEVLEGRDVFVRVLPFEESIKRCVEKGINRKNIIAMQGPFSR
;
A
#
# COMPACT_ATOMS: atom_id res chain seq x y z
N MET A 1 -14.14 -2.39 38.07
CA MET A 1 -15.45 -1.77 37.81
C MET A 1 -16.02 -2.41 36.55
N LEU A 2 -17.32 -2.73 36.53
CA LEU A 2 -17.99 -3.13 35.28
C LEU A 2 -17.96 -1.94 34.32
N LYS A 3 -17.38 -2.12 33.14
CA LYS A 3 -17.39 -1.10 32.09
C LYS A 3 -18.82 -0.94 31.55
N GLN A 4 -19.24 0.29 31.32
CA GLN A 4 -20.50 0.63 30.66
C GLN A 4 -20.47 0.22 29.17
N GLY A 5 -21.57 0.49 28.45
CA GLY A 5 -21.72 0.18 27.02
C GLY A 5 -20.77 0.97 26.09
N ILE A 6 -21.33 1.62 25.07
CA ILE A 6 -20.59 2.44 24.12
C ILE A 6 -20.88 3.91 24.42
N ALA A 7 -19.87 4.77 24.28
CA ALA A 7 -20.01 6.21 24.27
C ALA A 7 -19.63 6.78 22.89
N VAL A 8 -20.42 7.73 22.38
CA VAL A 8 -20.15 8.45 21.14
C VAL A 8 -19.81 9.89 21.47
N LEU A 9 -18.65 10.39 21.05
CA LEU A 9 -18.17 11.74 21.36
C LEU A 9 -18.12 12.60 20.10
N VAL A 10 -18.63 13.82 20.18
CA VAL A 10 -18.67 14.77 19.05
C VAL A 10 -18.30 16.19 19.48
N ILE A 11 -17.55 16.89 18.61
CA ILE A 11 -17.06 18.26 18.88
C ILE A 11 -17.51 19.31 17.87
N THR A 12 -18.21 18.94 16.80
CA THR A 12 -18.72 19.86 15.77
C THR A 12 -20.22 19.68 15.53
N GLU A 13 -20.88 20.70 14.98
CA GLU A 13 -22.29 20.60 14.57
C GLU A 13 -22.46 19.67 13.37
N GLU A 14 -21.49 19.65 12.46
CA GLU A 14 -21.47 18.80 11.27
C GLU A 14 -21.42 17.32 11.64
N GLY A 15 -20.60 16.95 12.63
CA GLY A 15 -20.49 15.57 13.10
C GLY A 15 -21.69 15.09 13.93
N LEU A 16 -22.55 15.99 14.42
CA LEU A 16 -23.62 15.64 15.35
C LEU A 16 -24.64 14.68 14.72
N ASP A 17 -24.99 14.88 13.46
CA ASP A 17 -25.99 14.06 12.78
C ASP A 17 -25.53 12.59 12.68
N ILE A 18 -24.25 12.38 12.36
CA ILE A 18 -23.61 11.05 12.34
C ILE A 18 -23.52 10.47 13.74
N ALA A 19 -23.05 11.26 14.72
CA ALA A 19 -22.93 10.83 16.10
C ALA A 19 -24.28 10.39 16.68
N ALA A 20 -25.35 11.14 16.40
CA ALA A 20 -26.70 10.83 16.83
C ALA A 20 -27.25 9.56 16.16
N ALA A 21 -26.98 9.35 14.86
CA ALA A 21 -27.35 8.12 14.16
C ALA A 21 -26.67 6.88 14.76
N ILE A 22 -25.38 6.99 15.06
CA ILE A 22 -24.61 5.93 15.74
C ILE A 22 -25.17 5.67 17.14
N ALA A 23 -25.35 6.73 17.94
CA ALA A 23 -25.82 6.63 19.31
C ALA A 23 -27.19 5.97 19.40
N ARG A 24 -28.14 6.42 18.56
CA ARG A 24 -29.50 5.86 18.50
C ARG A 24 -29.50 4.38 18.11
N THR A 25 -28.70 4.00 17.12
CA THR A 25 -28.69 2.62 16.60
C THR A 25 -28.00 1.65 17.55
N LEU A 26 -26.90 2.07 18.18
CA LEU A 26 -26.15 1.25 19.14
C LEU A 26 -26.69 1.33 20.56
N LYS A 27 -27.71 2.17 20.82
CA LYS A 27 -28.17 2.53 22.17
C LYS A 27 -27.00 2.99 23.06
N ALA A 28 -26.15 3.84 22.49
CA ALA A 28 -24.95 4.37 23.12
C ALA A 28 -25.23 5.76 23.71
N GLU A 29 -24.46 6.13 24.74
CA GLU A 29 -24.54 7.47 25.34
C GLU A 29 -23.81 8.48 24.45
N LEU A 30 -24.45 9.61 24.15
CA LEU A 30 -23.93 10.65 23.28
C LEU A 30 -23.31 11.79 24.09
N HIS A 31 -22.01 11.96 24.01
CA HIS A 31 -21.31 13.08 24.62
C HIS A 31 -21.12 14.20 23.61
N VAL A 32 -21.71 15.36 23.89
CA VAL A 32 -21.74 16.52 23.00
C VAL A 32 -20.92 17.65 23.60
N ARG A 33 -20.03 18.24 22.80
CA ARG A 33 -19.33 19.45 23.22
C ARG A 33 -20.34 20.59 23.44
N ARG A 34 -20.28 21.23 24.61
CA ARG A 34 -21.13 22.39 24.92
C ARG A 34 -20.97 23.48 23.85
N GLY A 35 -22.11 24.03 23.42
CA GLY A 35 -22.18 25.08 22.40
C GLY A 35 -22.57 24.59 20.99
N ILE A 36 -22.72 23.27 20.81
CA ILE A 36 -23.28 22.67 19.59
C ILE A 36 -24.81 22.73 19.67
N ASN A 37 -25.45 23.34 18.68
CA ASN A 37 -26.91 23.40 18.64
C ASN A 37 -27.51 22.04 18.24
N SER A 38 -28.35 21.46 19.11
CA SER A 38 -28.96 20.16 18.87
C SER A 38 -29.99 20.21 17.74
N ARG A 39 -29.83 19.37 16.71
CA ARG A 39 -30.77 19.31 15.57
C ARG A 39 -31.97 18.39 15.81
N ASP A 40 -31.81 17.31 16.57
CA ASP A 40 -32.85 16.49 17.23
C ASP A 40 -32.16 15.31 17.96
N LEU A 41 -32.19 15.32 19.30
CA LEU A 41 -31.62 14.25 20.14
C LEU A 41 -32.69 13.42 20.84
N SER A 42 -33.93 13.43 20.33
CA SER A 42 -35.01 12.64 20.90
C SER A 42 -34.66 11.16 20.96
N GLY A 43 -34.87 10.57 22.14
CA GLY A 43 -34.58 9.15 22.41
C GLY A 43 -33.10 8.79 22.53
N ILE A 44 -32.19 9.77 22.66
CA ILE A 44 -30.76 9.56 22.89
C ILE A 44 -30.39 10.09 24.27
N GLU A 45 -29.76 9.25 25.10
CA GLU A 45 -29.14 9.70 26.34
C GLU A 45 -27.91 10.54 25.99
N SER A 46 -27.87 11.81 26.41
CA SER A 46 -26.78 12.72 26.07
C SER A 46 -26.20 13.46 27.28
N ILE A 47 -24.88 13.71 27.21
CA ILE A 47 -24.12 14.43 28.23
C ILE A 47 -23.34 15.55 27.56
N GLU A 48 -23.49 16.78 28.06
CA GLU A 48 -22.65 17.89 27.63
C GLU A 48 -21.30 17.93 28.35
N TYR A 49 -20.23 18.34 27.65
CA TYR A 49 -18.92 18.55 28.25
C TYR A 49 -18.21 19.82 27.74
N ASP A 50 -17.32 20.36 28.58
CA ASP A 50 -16.61 21.63 28.36
C ASP A 50 -15.15 21.50 27.91
N SER A 51 -14.51 20.33 28.09
CA SER A 51 -13.12 20.12 27.67
C SER A 51 -12.95 18.69 27.21
N LEU A 52 -12.59 18.48 25.94
CA LEU A 52 -12.46 17.12 25.39
C LEU A 52 -11.42 16.31 26.17
N GLY A 53 -10.21 16.84 26.38
CA GLY A 53 -9.16 16.12 27.08
C GLY A 53 -9.52 15.76 28.52
N ARG A 54 -10.14 16.69 29.28
CA ARG A 54 -10.59 16.43 30.65
C ARG A 54 -11.72 15.40 30.68
N HIS A 55 -12.68 15.53 29.76
CA HIS A 55 -13.82 14.63 29.66
C HIS A 55 -13.36 13.21 29.31
N VAL A 56 -12.55 13.06 28.26
CA VAL A 56 -11.94 11.79 27.85
C VAL A 56 -11.14 11.19 29.00
N GLY A 57 -10.33 11.97 29.73
CA GLY A 57 -9.62 11.50 30.92
C GLY A 57 -10.53 10.90 32.00
N THR A 58 -11.79 11.33 32.07
CA THR A 58 -12.79 10.82 33.01
C THR A 58 -13.50 9.57 32.46
N VAL A 59 -13.85 9.56 31.18
CA VAL A 59 -14.68 8.49 30.58
C VAL A 59 -13.88 7.34 29.98
N PHE A 60 -12.58 7.50 29.73
CA PHE A 60 -11.80 6.55 28.91
C PHE A 60 -11.93 5.09 29.35
N ASN A 61 -11.79 4.81 30.64
CA ASN A 61 -11.89 3.45 31.18
C ASN A 61 -13.30 3.08 31.70
N SER A 62 -14.27 3.98 31.55
CA SER A 62 -15.64 3.81 32.03
C SER A 62 -16.53 3.06 31.05
N TYR A 63 -16.18 3.03 29.75
CA TYR A 63 -16.95 2.38 28.69
C TYR A 63 -16.18 1.22 28.08
N ARG A 64 -16.92 0.24 27.52
CA ARG A 64 -16.34 -0.84 26.73
C ARG A 64 -15.80 -0.32 25.39
N GLY A 65 -16.48 0.65 24.79
CA GLY A 65 -16.10 1.24 23.51
C GLY A 65 -16.35 2.73 23.44
N LEU A 66 -15.48 3.45 22.73
CA LEU A 66 -15.56 4.88 22.48
C LEU A 66 -15.55 5.12 20.96
N VAL A 67 -16.56 5.82 20.46
CA VAL A 67 -16.62 6.27 19.06
C VAL A 67 -16.43 7.78 19.03
N PHE A 68 -15.35 8.25 18.42
CA PHE A 68 -15.06 9.66 18.27
C PHE A 68 -15.45 10.11 16.87
N VAL A 69 -16.41 11.04 16.76
CA VAL A 69 -16.79 11.68 15.49
C VAL A 69 -16.06 13.02 15.39
N MET A 70 -14.82 12.96 14.89
CA MET A 70 -13.87 14.07 14.74
C MET A 70 -12.57 13.60 14.05
N SER A 71 -11.62 14.51 13.84
CA SER A 71 -10.33 14.13 13.25
C SER A 71 -9.50 13.16 14.12
N LEU A 72 -8.90 12.14 13.48
CA LEU A 72 -8.04 11.15 14.13
C LEU A 72 -6.86 11.77 14.91
N GLY A 73 -6.29 12.87 14.41
CA GLY A 73 -5.20 13.56 15.09
C GLY A 73 -5.58 14.12 16.46
N ILE A 74 -6.83 14.56 16.63
CA ILE A 74 -7.36 15.02 17.93
C ILE A 74 -7.49 13.81 18.86
N VAL A 75 -8.13 12.73 18.39
CA VAL A 75 -8.35 11.50 19.16
C VAL A 75 -7.03 10.96 19.69
N ASN A 76 -6.03 10.81 18.83
CA ASN A 76 -4.71 10.31 19.22
C ASN A 76 -4.06 11.15 20.33
N ARG A 77 -4.14 12.49 20.24
CA ARG A 77 -3.57 13.38 21.27
C ARG A 77 -4.28 13.26 22.61
N VAL A 78 -5.60 13.11 22.62
CA VAL A 78 -6.37 13.05 23.88
C VAL A 78 -6.31 11.69 24.55
N ILE A 79 -6.18 10.60 23.79
CA ILE A 79 -6.07 9.25 24.36
C ILE A 79 -4.63 8.87 24.72
N ALA A 80 -3.62 9.40 24.01
CA ALA A 80 -2.20 9.05 24.23
C ALA A 80 -1.75 9.00 25.70
N PRO A 81 -2.07 9.97 26.57
CA PRO A 81 -1.65 9.90 27.98
C PRO A 81 -2.42 8.86 28.83
N LEU A 82 -3.46 8.23 28.28
CA LEU A 82 -4.35 7.30 28.98
C LEU A 82 -4.13 5.83 28.58
N VAL A 83 -3.49 5.58 27.44
CA VAL A 83 -3.23 4.24 26.89
C VAL A 83 -2.31 3.45 27.83
N LYS A 84 -2.69 2.20 28.13
CA LYS A 84 -1.91 1.28 28.96
C LYS A 84 -1.59 -0.02 28.23
N SER A 85 -2.61 -0.76 27.81
CA SER A 85 -2.45 -2.03 27.10
C SER A 85 -3.72 -2.42 26.35
N LYS A 86 -3.55 -3.17 25.26
CA LYS A 86 -4.65 -3.72 24.45
C LYS A 86 -5.62 -4.64 25.22
N HIS A 87 -5.24 -5.11 26.41
CA HIS A 87 -6.07 -5.97 27.26
C HIS A 87 -6.92 -5.19 28.26
N GLU A 88 -6.50 -3.96 28.61
CA GLU A 88 -7.17 -3.12 29.60
C GLU A 88 -7.90 -1.94 28.97
N ASP A 89 -7.36 -1.38 27.90
CA ASP A 89 -7.88 -0.18 27.24
C ASP A 89 -9.20 -0.48 26.52
N PRO A 90 -10.14 0.48 26.46
CA PRO A 90 -11.40 0.32 25.71
C PRO A 90 -11.14 0.12 24.21
N ALA A 91 -12.14 -0.39 23.49
CA ALA A 91 -12.20 -0.22 22.04
C ALA A 91 -12.28 1.27 21.69
N VAL A 92 -11.41 1.77 20.82
CA VAL A 92 -11.53 3.14 20.30
C VAL A 92 -11.70 3.11 18.80
N VAL A 93 -12.74 3.77 18.31
CA VAL A 93 -13.04 3.96 16.89
C VAL A 93 -13.12 5.45 16.60
N THR A 94 -12.55 5.88 15.48
CA THR A 94 -12.64 7.25 15.00
C THR A 94 -13.42 7.29 13.69
N ALA A 95 -14.47 8.11 13.61
CA ALA A 95 -15.19 8.39 12.38
C ALA A 95 -14.99 9.86 11.98
N ASP A 96 -14.86 10.15 10.68
CA ASP A 96 -14.91 11.53 10.23
C ASP A 96 -16.35 12.09 10.22
N GLU A 97 -16.44 13.41 10.23
CA GLU A 97 -17.69 14.16 10.43
C GLU A 97 -18.67 14.03 9.25
N VAL A 98 -18.23 13.49 8.10
CA VAL A 98 -19.08 13.25 6.93
C VAL A 98 -19.28 11.76 6.62
N GLY A 99 -18.77 10.87 7.48
CA GLY A 99 -19.03 9.44 7.39
C GLY A 99 -18.34 8.77 6.20
N ARG A 100 -17.14 9.21 5.82
CA ARG A 100 -16.37 8.57 4.75
C ARG A 100 -15.61 7.33 5.24
N TYR A 101 -15.01 7.42 6.42
CA TYR A 101 -14.13 6.44 7.02
C TYR A 101 -14.44 6.23 8.50
N VAL A 102 -14.28 4.99 8.95
CA VAL A 102 -14.41 4.58 10.35
C VAL A 102 -13.20 3.72 10.71
N ILE A 103 -12.33 4.25 11.55
CA ILE A 103 -10.99 3.72 11.77
C ILE A 103 -10.93 3.01 13.12
N SER A 104 -10.57 1.71 13.11
CA SER A 104 -10.20 0.96 14.32
C SER A 104 -8.91 1.56 14.89
N THR A 105 -9.03 2.37 15.94
CA THR A 105 -7.96 3.28 16.41
C THR A 105 -7.14 2.67 17.54
N LEU A 106 -7.77 2.06 18.54
CA LEU A 106 -7.10 1.43 19.69
C LEU A 106 -7.81 0.14 20.08
N SER A 107 -7.05 -0.86 20.52
CA SER A 107 -7.56 -2.16 21.00
C SER A 107 -8.39 -2.89 19.94
N GLY A 108 -7.78 -3.10 18.77
CA GLY A 108 -8.37 -3.71 17.55
C GLY A 108 -9.12 -5.02 17.75
N HIS A 109 -8.48 -6.15 17.45
CA HIS A 109 -9.14 -7.47 17.49
C HIS A 109 -9.57 -7.86 18.92
N GLU A 110 -8.62 -7.84 19.87
CA GLU A 110 -8.87 -8.31 21.25
C GLU A 110 -9.77 -7.36 22.05
N GLY A 111 -9.67 -6.05 21.83
CA GLY A 111 -10.49 -5.06 22.54
C GLY A 111 -11.84 -4.77 21.88
N GLY A 112 -12.06 -5.24 20.65
CA GLY A 112 -13.33 -5.10 19.92
C GLY A 112 -13.45 -3.84 19.06
N ALA A 113 -12.39 -3.05 18.87
CA ALA A 113 -12.46 -1.88 17.99
C ALA A 113 -12.65 -2.25 16.51
N ASN A 114 -12.19 -3.42 16.07
CA ASN A 114 -12.45 -3.91 14.72
C ASN A 114 -13.95 -4.14 14.50
N GLU A 115 -14.59 -4.89 15.40
CA GLU A 115 -16.04 -5.14 15.36
C GLU A 115 -16.83 -3.83 15.42
N LEU A 116 -16.46 -2.94 16.34
CA LEU A 116 -17.10 -1.63 16.47
C LEU A 116 -16.96 -0.78 15.20
N ALA A 117 -15.82 -0.84 14.51
CA ALA A 117 -15.62 -0.13 13.25
C ALA A 117 -16.55 -0.65 12.14
N TYR A 118 -16.73 -1.98 12.05
CA TYR A 118 -17.69 -2.57 11.11
C TYR A 118 -19.14 -2.20 11.43
N LEU A 119 -19.51 -2.18 12.72
CA LEU A 119 -20.85 -1.77 13.16
C LEU A 119 -21.13 -0.30 12.82
N VAL A 120 -20.20 0.60 13.16
CA VAL A 120 -20.33 2.03 12.87
C VAL A 120 -20.35 2.27 11.35
N GLY A 121 -19.47 1.61 10.58
CA GLY A 121 -19.50 1.69 9.11
C GLY A 121 -20.80 1.16 8.50
N SER A 122 -21.42 0.15 9.12
CA SER A 122 -22.73 -0.35 8.68
C SER A 122 -23.86 0.66 8.89
N ILE A 123 -23.81 1.41 10.00
CA ILE A 123 -24.79 2.45 10.34
C ILE A 123 -24.67 3.64 9.38
N THR A 124 -23.46 4.11 9.15
CA THR A 124 -23.20 5.36 8.44
C THR A 124 -23.01 5.18 6.93
N GLY A 125 -22.74 3.95 6.48
CA GLY A 125 -22.26 3.67 5.12
C GLY A 125 -20.77 3.94 4.93
N ALA A 126 -20.07 4.41 5.96
CA ALA A 126 -18.65 4.68 5.91
C ALA A 126 -17.81 3.42 5.69
N GLU A 127 -16.61 3.59 5.16
CA GLU A 127 -15.65 2.51 4.97
C GLU A 127 -14.94 2.17 6.29
N PRO A 128 -15.07 0.93 6.82
CA PRO A 128 -14.33 0.49 7.99
C PRO A 128 -12.86 0.25 7.63
N VAL A 129 -11.97 1.01 8.27
CA VAL A 129 -10.51 0.92 8.12
C VAL A 129 -9.96 0.08 9.27
N VAL A 130 -9.70 -1.19 8.96
CA VAL A 130 -9.09 -2.18 9.87
C VAL A 130 -7.76 -2.63 9.28
N THR A 131 -6.69 -2.45 10.04
CA THR A 131 -5.30 -2.66 9.59
C THR A 131 -4.57 -3.77 10.35
N THR A 132 -5.27 -4.49 11.23
CA THR A 132 -4.70 -5.63 11.97
C THR A 132 -4.23 -6.72 11.01
N ALA A 133 -3.09 -7.34 11.31
CA ALA A 133 -2.43 -8.30 10.42
C ALA A 133 -3.32 -9.51 10.08
N THR A 134 -4.14 -9.96 11.03
CA THR A 134 -5.09 -11.08 10.85
C THR A 134 -6.11 -10.81 9.74
N GLU A 135 -6.50 -9.55 9.54
CA GLU A 135 -7.50 -9.10 8.56
C GLU A 135 -6.83 -8.64 7.27
N ALA A 136 -5.66 -7.99 7.36
CA ALA A 136 -4.96 -7.45 6.19
C ALA A 136 -4.57 -8.53 5.15
N GLY A 137 -4.42 -9.78 5.58
CA GLY A 137 -4.10 -10.90 4.69
C GLY A 137 -5.31 -11.54 3.97
N ARG A 138 -6.54 -11.13 4.29
CA ARG A 138 -7.77 -11.72 3.75
C ARG A 138 -8.37 -10.81 2.69
N GLU A 139 -8.60 -11.33 1.49
CA GLU A 139 -9.00 -10.52 0.32
C GLU A 139 -10.44 -10.74 -0.11
N TYR A 140 -11.13 -11.76 0.43
CA TYR A 140 -12.44 -12.17 -0.06
C TYR A 140 -13.57 -11.70 0.85
N ILE A 141 -14.71 -11.37 0.26
CA ILE A 141 -15.91 -10.95 0.98
C ILE A 141 -17.07 -11.81 0.50
N CYS A 142 -17.83 -12.37 1.43
CA CYS A 142 -19.02 -13.14 1.10
C CYS A 142 -20.28 -12.34 1.42
N GLY A 143 -21.01 -11.96 0.38
CA GLY A 143 -22.32 -11.36 0.50
C GLY A 143 -23.41 -12.42 0.70
N VAL A 144 -24.28 -12.22 1.67
CA VAL A 144 -25.30 -13.20 2.09
C VAL A 144 -26.68 -12.57 2.07
N GLY A 145 -27.63 -13.27 1.47
CA GLY A 145 -29.06 -12.98 1.54
C GLY A 145 -29.81 -14.22 2.02
N CYS A 146 -30.78 -14.03 2.91
CA CYS A 146 -31.54 -15.12 3.52
C CYS A 146 -32.98 -14.66 3.84
N ARG A 147 -33.86 -15.63 4.12
CA ARG A 147 -35.21 -15.35 4.61
C ARG A 147 -35.15 -14.90 6.07
N ARG A 148 -36.25 -14.30 6.57
CA ARG A 148 -36.31 -13.91 7.98
C ARG A 148 -36.32 -15.15 8.86
N GLY A 149 -35.52 -15.15 9.92
CA GLY A 149 -35.43 -16.28 10.86
C GLY A 149 -34.75 -17.51 10.26
N GLU A 150 -33.90 -17.33 9.25
CA GLU A 150 -33.14 -18.43 8.67
C GLU A 150 -32.15 -19.02 9.68
N GLU A 151 -31.98 -20.33 9.68
CA GLU A 151 -31.13 -21.03 10.65
C GLU A 151 -29.64 -20.76 10.36
N GLY A 152 -28.89 -20.45 11.41
CA GLY A 152 -27.47 -20.13 11.30
C GLY A 152 -26.63 -21.24 10.66
N GLU A 153 -26.90 -22.51 10.96
CA GLU A 153 -26.22 -23.66 10.34
C GLU A 153 -26.47 -23.75 8.83
N ARG A 154 -27.69 -23.42 8.37
CA ARG A 154 -27.97 -23.36 6.92
C ARG A 154 -27.19 -22.25 6.24
N ILE A 155 -27.06 -21.10 6.89
CA ILE A 155 -26.23 -19.99 6.39
C ILE A 155 -24.76 -20.40 6.31
N ILE A 156 -24.20 -21.02 7.37
CA ILE A 156 -22.82 -21.53 7.40
C ILE A 156 -22.59 -22.51 6.24
N ASN A 157 -23.51 -23.46 6.04
CA ASN A 157 -23.40 -24.44 4.96
C ASN A 157 -23.44 -23.78 3.57
N ALA A 158 -24.31 -22.79 3.36
CA ALA A 158 -24.34 -22.03 2.11
C ALA A 158 -23.03 -21.27 1.86
N ILE A 159 -22.44 -20.66 2.90
CA ILE A 159 -21.15 -19.96 2.80
C ILE A 159 -20.03 -20.95 2.46
N ARG A 160 -19.94 -22.09 3.15
CA ARG A 160 -18.93 -23.13 2.89
C ARG A 160 -19.00 -23.62 1.44
N ARG A 161 -20.20 -23.95 0.96
CA ARG A 161 -20.42 -24.37 -0.43
C ARG A 161 -20.10 -23.27 -1.44
N GLY A 162 -20.41 -22.01 -1.11
CA GLY A 162 -20.00 -20.85 -1.90
C GLY A 162 -18.48 -20.73 -2.02
N CYS A 163 -17.77 -20.84 -0.89
CA CYS A 163 -16.31 -20.82 -0.86
C CYS A 163 -15.70 -21.98 -1.69
N GLU A 164 -16.25 -23.19 -1.56
CA GLU A 164 -15.82 -24.35 -2.36
C GLU A 164 -15.97 -24.10 -3.86
N LEU A 165 -17.11 -23.57 -4.31
CA LEU A 165 -17.32 -23.23 -5.74
C LEU A 165 -16.40 -22.11 -6.22
N ALA A 166 -16.05 -21.17 -5.34
CA ALA A 166 -15.11 -20.09 -5.63
C ALA A 166 -13.63 -20.53 -5.55
N GLY A 167 -13.35 -21.77 -5.13
CA GLY A 167 -11.98 -22.28 -4.98
C GLY A 167 -11.20 -21.66 -3.81
N ILE A 168 -11.89 -21.19 -2.77
CA ILE A 168 -11.31 -20.56 -1.58
C ILE A 168 -11.74 -21.27 -0.30
N LYS A 169 -11.07 -20.98 0.83
CA LYS A 169 -11.46 -21.45 2.16
C LYS A 169 -12.26 -20.36 2.88
N THR A 170 -13.10 -20.75 3.83
CA THR A 170 -13.83 -19.79 4.69
C THR A 170 -12.88 -18.89 5.48
N GLY A 171 -11.69 -19.38 5.84
CA GLY A 171 -10.65 -18.58 6.49
C GLY A 171 -10.02 -17.49 5.61
N ASP A 172 -10.23 -17.54 4.30
CA ASP A 172 -9.77 -16.50 3.37
C ASP A 172 -10.75 -15.31 3.31
N LEU A 173 -11.94 -15.46 3.92
CA LEU A 173 -12.94 -14.40 4.02
C LEU A 173 -12.52 -13.36 5.06
N ARG A 174 -12.51 -12.10 4.65
CA ARG A 174 -12.27 -10.93 5.51
C ARG A 174 -13.50 -10.60 6.34
N CYS A 175 -14.68 -10.60 5.71
CA CYS A 175 -15.96 -10.37 6.38
C CYS A 175 -17.13 -11.00 5.62
N LEU A 176 -18.27 -11.08 6.28
CA LEU A 176 -19.56 -11.29 5.65
C LEU A 176 -20.25 -9.95 5.41
N ALA A 177 -21.02 -9.87 4.32
CA ALA A 177 -21.76 -8.68 3.97
C ALA A 177 -23.25 -8.99 3.75
N SER A 178 -24.14 -8.10 4.14
CA SER A 178 -25.58 -8.21 3.83
C SER A 178 -26.23 -6.84 3.73
N GLY A 179 -27.50 -6.76 3.38
CA GLY A 179 -28.23 -5.49 3.37
C GLY A 179 -28.65 -5.07 4.78
N TRP A 180 -28.73 -3.76 5.07
CA TRP A 180 -29.12 -3.20 6.37
C TRP A 180 -30.44 -3.74 6.93
N ILE A 181 -31.36 -4.14 6.06
CA ILE A 181 -32.62 -4.80 6.44
C ILE A 181 -32.41 -6.13 7.20
N LYS A 182 -31.23 -6.73 7.08
CA LYS A 182 -30.84 -8.01 7.69
C LYS A 182 -30.05 -7.87 8.99
N ARG A 183 -29.87 -6.65 9.50
CA ARG A 183 -29.05 -6.38 10.70
C ARG A 183 -29.56 -7.04 11.98
N ASP A 184 -30.83 -7.39 12.05
CA ASP A 184 -31.47 -8.00 13.23
C ASP A 184 -31.65 -9.53 13.07
N GLU A 185 -31.07 -10.15 12.03
CA GLU A 185 -31.24 -11.59 11.79
C GLU A 185 -30.25 -12.41 12.63
N GLU A 186 -30.77 -13.10 13.65
CA GLU A 186 -29.97 -13.91 14.59
C GLU A 186 -29.15 -15.01 13.90
N GLY A 187 -29.69 -15.64 12.85
CA GLY A 187 -28.96 -16.66 12.09
C GLY A 187 -27.70 -16.13 11.41
N LEU A 188 -27.70 -14.88 10.93
CA LEU A 188 -26.51 -14.25 10.37
C LEU A 188 -25.47 -14.00 11.47
N HIS A 189 -25.88 -13.41 12.60
CA HIS A 189 -24.98 -13.17 13.74
C HIS A 189 -24.37 -14.46 14.28
N TYR A 190 -25.16 -15.53 14.36
CA TYR A 190 -24.67 -16.85 14.72
C TYR A 190 -23.60 -17.34 13.74
N ALA A 191 -23.87 -17.29 12.43
CA ALA A 191 -22.92 -17.74 11.41
C ALA A 191 -21.60 -16.96 11.47
N VAL A 192 -21.66 -15.66 11.70
CA VAL A 192 -20.51 -14.77 11.84
C VAL A 192 -19.67 -15.16 13.05
N GLY A 193 -20.30 -15.38 14.20
CA GLY A 193 -19.62 -15.82 15.42
C GLY A 193 -18.94 -17.19 15.26
N GLN A 194 -19.63 -18.15 14.65
CA GLN A 194 -19.06 -19.49 14.41
C GLN A 194 -17.89 -19.48 13.42
N LEU A 195 -17.90 -18.58 12.44
CA LEU A 195 -16.83 -18.46 11.44
C LEU A 195 -15.68 -17.55 11.89
N GLY A 196 -15.80 -16.84 13.01
CA GLY A 196 -14.80 -15.89 13.47
C GLY A 196 -14.60 -14.73 12.49
N LEU A 197 -15.70 -14.23 11.91
CA LEU A 197 -15.72 -13.13 10.95
C LEU A 197 -16.37 -11.88 11.54
N TYR A 198 -16.27 -10.76 10.84
CA TYR A 198 -17.11 -9.59 11.09
C TYR A 198 -18.25 -9.52 10.08
N THR A 199 -19.27 -8.73 10.40
CA THR A 199 -20.37 -8.43 9.46
C THR A 199 -20.37 -6.97 9.08
N ARG A 200 -20.55 -6.71 7.78
CA ARG A 200 -20.85 -5.39 7.26
C ARG A 200 -22.27 -5.39 6.69
N PHE A 201 -23.14 -4.54 7.22
CA PHE A 201 -24.46 -4.32 6.64
C PHE A 201 -24.45 -3.08 5.76
N ILE A 202 -24.93 -3.21 4.53
CA ILE A 202 -24.92 -2.14 3.53
C ILE A 202 -26.27 -1.42 3.54
N PRO A 203 -26.30 -0.11 3.81
CA PRO A 203 -27.50 0.72 3.69
C PRO A 203 -28.21 0.59 2.34
N ALA A 204 -29.54 0.69 2.35
CA ALA A 204 -30.34 0.55 1.15
C ALA A 204 -29.94 1.53 0.04
N TRP A 205 -29.67 2.79 0.40
CA TRP A 205 -29.25 3.83 -0.54
C TRP A 205 -27.90 3.52 -1.23
N LEU A 206 -26.98 2.80 -0.57
CA LEU A 206 -25.73 2.33 -1.19
C LEU A 206 -26.00 1.19 -2.18
N ILE A 207 -26.90 0.27 -1.84
CA ILE A 207 -27.34 -0.79 -2.77
C ILE A 207 -28.07 -0.20 -3.97
N GLU A 208 -28.92 0.81 -3.77
CA GLU A 208 -29.59 1.54 -4.86
C GLU A 208 -28.56 2.21 -5.78
N HIS A 209 -27.55 2.87 -5.20
CA HIS A 209 -26.45 3.47 -5.97
C HIS A 209 -25.71 2.42 -6.81
N TYR A 210 -25.43 1.24 -6.26
CA TYR A 210 -24.86 0.13 -7.02
C TYR A 210 -25.68 -0.20 -8.27
N TYR A 211 -27.01 -0.27 -8.17
CA TYR A 211 -27.88 -0.56 -9.31
C TYR A 211 -27.98 0.60 -10.32
N GLN A 212 -27.72 1.83 -9.90
CA GLN A 212 -27.65 3.00 -10.80
C GLN A 212 -26.38 2.96 -11.65
N ILE A 213 -25.23 2.61 -11.05
CA ILE A 213 -23.94 2.58 -11.74
C ILE A 213 -23.67 1.23 -12.44
N ASN A 214 -24.48 0.20 -12.18
CA ASN A 214 -24.45 -1.11 -12.85
C ASN A 214 -25.80 -1.43 -13.51
N PRO A 215 -26.15 -0.79 -14.64
CA PRO A 215 -27.43 -1.02 -15.32
C PRO A 215 -27.62 -2.47 -15.80
N GLN A 216 -26.52 -3.19 -16.02
CA GLN A 216 -26.50 -4.61 -16.40
C GLN A 216 -26.70 -5.58 -15.24
N ALA A 217 -26.70 -5.12 -13.98
CA ALA A 217 -26.85 -5.99 -12.82
C ALA A 217 -28.23 -6.65 -12.81
N ILE A 218 -28.28 -7.92 -12.39
CA ILE A 218 -29.52 -8.69 -12.34
C ILE A 218 -30.47 -8.09 -11.30
N ARG A 219 -31.71 -7.80 -11.72
CA ARG A 219 -32.75 -7.23 -10.87
C ARG A 219 -33.84 -8.26 -10.56
N SER A 220 -34.35 -8.23 -9.33
CA SER A 220 -35.46 -9.10 -8.90
C SER A 220 -36.58 -8.28 -8.27
N ASP A 221 -37.72 -8.19 -8.95
CA ASP A 221 -38.90 -7.47 -8.47
C ASP A 221 -39.47 -8.08 -7.19
N PHE A 222 -39.38 -9.42 -7.06
CA PHE A 222 -39.76 -10.12 -5.84
C PHE A 222 -38.93 -9.69 -4.63
N VAL A 223 -37.61 -9.50 -4.81
CA VAL A 223 -36.73 -9.01 -3.73
C VAL A 223 -37.04 -7.55 -3.45
N TYR A 224 -37.18 -6.72 -4.49
CA TYR A 224 -37.52 -5.31 -4.36
C TYR A 224 -38.79 -5.09 -3.54
N ALA A 225 -39.87 -5.83 -3.84
CA ALA A 225 -41.13 -5.75 -3.10
C ALA A 225 -41.00 -6.10 -1.61
N LYS A 226 -39.99 -6.89 -1.22
CA LYS A 226 -39.77 -7.31 0.17
C LYS A 226 -38.73 -6.48 0.91
N THR A 227 -37.73 -5.95 0.22
CA THR A 227 -36.56 -5.34 0.84
C THR A 227 -36.27 -3.91 0.41
N GLY A 228 -37.01 -3.37 -0.57
CA GLY A 228 -36.77 -2.05 -1.15
C GLY A 228 -35.59 -1.98 -2.12
N VAL A 229 -34.91 -3.09 -2.40
CA VAL A 229 -33.73 -3.17 -3.29
C VAL A 229 -33.79 -4.43 -4.14
N TYR A 230 -33.22 -4.40 -5.35
CA TYR A 230 -33.36 -5.49 -6.33
C TYR A 230 -32.57 -6.77 -6.01
N GLY A 231 -31.65 -6.70 -5.04
CA GLY A 231 -30.78 -7.81 -4.65
C GLY A 231 -29.99 -7.46 -3.40
N ILE A 232 -29.50 -8.50 -2.70
CA ILE A 232 -28.79 -8.35 -1.42
C ILE A 232 -27.38 -8.92 -1.52
N SER A 233 -27.22 -10.23 -1.73
CA SER A 233 -25.91 -10.90 -1.62
C SER A 233 -24.84 -10.30 -2.55
N GLU A 234 -25.14 -10.19 -3.84
CA GLU A 234 -24.21 -9.67 -4.85
C GLU A 234 -23.79 -8.21 -4.60
N PRO A 235 -24.72 -7.23 -4.51
CA PRO A 235 -24.33 -5.85 -4.22
C PRO A 235 -23.63 -5.72 -2.87
N SER A 236 -24.04 -6.49 -1.86
CA SER A 236 -23.40 -6.43 -0.53
C SER A 236 -21.95 -6.91 -0.58
N SER A 237 -21.66 -7.98 -1.33
CA SER A 237 -20.29 -8.49 -1.47
C SER A 237 -19.37 -7.45 -2.12
N LEU A 238 -19.84 -6.74 -3.14
CA LEU A 238 -19.04 -5.74 -3.88
C LEU A 238 -18.90 -4.44 -3.08
N LEU A 239 -19.98 -3.93 -2.48
CA LEU A 239 -19.96 -2.66 -1.73
C LEU A 239 -19.25 -2.75 -0.37
N ALA A 240 -19.02 -3.96 0.14
CA ALA A 240 -18.40 -4.14 1.46
C ALA A 240 -16.86 -4.05 1.45
N GLY A 241 -16.22 -3.92 0.30
CA GLY A 241 -14.78 -3.75 0.17
C GLY A 241 -14.40 -2.68 -0.85
N ARG A 242 -13.10 -2.56 -1.13
CA ARG A 242 -12.55 -1.60 -2.09
C ARG A 242 -12.05 -2.30 -3.35
N ASN A 243 -12.34 -1.70 -4.51
CA ASN A 243 -11.91 -2.22 -5.82
C ASN A 243 -12.23 -3.71 -5.98
N THR A 244 -13.45 -4.08 -5.61
CA THR A 244 -13.88 -5.48 -5.58
C THR A 244 -14.18 -5.98 -6.99
N GLU A 245 -13.72 -7.18 -7.30
CA GLU A 245 -14.09 -7.93 -8.50
C GLU A 245 -14.93 -9.15 -8.09
N GLN A 246 -15.94 -9.49 -8.89
CA GLN A 246 -16.80 -10.64 -8.61
C GLN A 246 -16.06 -11.96 -8.89
N VAL A 247 -16.07 -12.87 -7.91
CA VAL A 247 -15.50 -14.22 -8.02
C VAL A 247 -16.61 -15.25 -8.22
N LEU A 248 -17.68 -15.15 -7.41
CA LEU A 248 -18.87 -15.97 -7.51
C LEU A 248 -20.09 -15.05 -7.57
N GLY A 249 -20.83 -15.12 -8.68
CA GLY A 249 -22.12 -14.43 -8.79
C GLY A 249 -23.17 -15.02 -7.86
N LYS A 250 -24.31 -14.33 -7.73
CA LYS A 250 -25.41 -14.79 -6.88
C LYS A 250 -25.75 -16.27 -7.11
N THR A 251 -25.50 -17.09 -6.10
CA THR A 251 -25.75 -18.53 -6.08
C THR A 251 -26.66 -18.86 -4.91
N CYS A 252 -27.69 -19.69 -5.13
CA CYS A 252 -28.67 -20.05 -4.10
C CYS A 252 -28.45 -21.48 -3.60
N PHE A 253 -28.39 -21.64 -2.28
CA PHE A 253 -28.33 -22.93 -1.58
C PHE A 253 -29.47 -22.97 -0.57
N ASP A 254 -30.46 -23.82 -0.80
CA ASP A 254 -31.54 -24.11 0.15
C ASP A 254 -32.24 -22.85 0.71
N GLY A 255 -32.39 -21.82 -0.13
CA GLY A 255 -33.04 -20.55 0.22
C GLY A 255 -32.10 -19.45 0.74
N VAL A 256 -30.82 -19.75 0.95
CA VAL A 256 -29.75 -18.78 1.24
C VAL A 256 -29.00 -18.45 -0.04
N THR A 257 -28.91 -17.17 -0.38
CA THR A 257 -28.13 -16.70 -1.52
C THR A 257 -26.78 -16.19 -1.07
N VAL A 258 -25.71 -16.66 -1.69
CA VAL A 258 -24.34 -16.20 -1.48
C VAL A 258 -23.78 -15.59 -2.76
N ALA A 259 -22.90 -14.61 -2.62
CA ALA A 259 -22.04 -14.09 -3.67
C ALA A 259 -20.66 -13.84 -3.06
N ILE A 260 -19.59 -13.98 -3.84
CA ILE A 260 -18.23 -13.77 -3.36
C ILE A 260 -17.54 -12.77 -4.27
N SER A 261 -16.95 -11.76 -3.66
CA SER A 261 -16.09 -10.79 -4.31
C SER A 261 -14.68 -10.88 -3.72
N ARG A 262 -13.71 -10.33 -4.46
CA ARG A 262 -12.32 -10.20 -4.03
C ARG A 262 -11.88 -8.76 -4.17
N GLU A 263 -11.27 -8.21 -3.12
CA GLU A 263 -10.61 -6.91 -3.18
C GLU A 263 -9.33 -7.01 -4.00
N ARG A 264 -9.17 -6.12 -4.98
CA ARG A 264 -7.92 -5.96 -5.72
C ARG A 264 -6.93 -5.16 -4.87
N LEU A 265 -6.19 -5.88 -4.03
CA LEU A 265 -5.13 -5.31 -3.20
C LEU A 265 -3.88 -5.02 -4.02
N PHE A 266 -3.13 -4.01 -3.59
CA PHE A 266 -1.82 -3.72 -4.13
C PHE A 266 -0.86 -4.88 -3.90
N ARG A 267 -0.35 -5.49 -4.97
CA ARG A 267 0.78 -6.41 -4.92
C ARG A 267 1.95 -5.77 -5.67
N ASN A 268 3.19 -6.17 -5.35
CA ASN A 268 4.39 -5.64 -6.01
C ASN A 268 4.36 -5.80 -7.55
N ARG A 269 3.52 -6.71 -8.05
CA ARG A 269 3.23 -6.95 -9.48
C ARG A 269 2.27 -5.92 -10.10
N ASP A 270 1.48 -5.21 -9.30
CA ASP A 270 0.52 -4.18 -9.72
C ASP A 270 1.13 -2.77 -9.81
N ILE A 271 2.41 -2.61 -9.42
CA ILE A 271 3.19 -1.38 -9.61
C ILE A 271 3.66 -1.23 -11.07
N GLY A 272 3.38 -2.22 -11.92
CA GLY A 272 3.60 -2.15 -13.36
C GLY A 272 2.60 -1.22 -14.03
N HIS A 273 2.72 0.11 -13.80
CA HIS A 273 2.20 1.26 -14.58
C HIS A 273 1.50 2.33 -13.75
N ILE A 274 2.27 3.14 -13.01
CA ILE A 274 1.89 4.54 -12.79
C ILE A 274 3.07 5.41 -13.23
N SER A 275 3.01 5.91 -14.47
CA SER A 275 3.73 7.10 -14.94
C SER A 275 2.77 7.95 -15.79
N PRO A 276 2.76 9.29 -15.66
CA PRO A 276 1.70 10.17 -16.21
C PRO A 276 1.74 10.41 -17.73
N ALA A 277 2.33 9.51 -18.52
CA ALA A 277 2.34 9.62 -19.96
C ALA A 277 2.38 8.21 -20.58
N VAL A 278 1.59 8.03 -21.64
CA VAL A 278 1.51 6.84 -22.49
C VAL A 278 2.91 6.27 -22.79
N ILE A 279 3.26 5.12 -22.21
CA ILE A 279 4.50 4.38 -22.50
C ILE A 279 4.19 2.87 -22.42
N MET A 280 4.46 2.11 -23.49
CA MET A 280 4.43 0.64 -23.50
C MET A 280 5.32 0.06 -22.40
N ASP A 281 4.88 -1.00 -21.71
CA ASP A 281 5.65 -1.65 -20.64
C ASP A 281 7.04 -2.09 -21.10
N ASN A 282 8.09 -1.60 -20.43
CA ASN A 282 9.46 -2.05 -20.67
C ASN A 282 9.60 -3.57 -20.42
N GLU A 283 8.81 -4.18 -19.51
CA GLU A 283 8.83 -5.63 -19.34
C GLU A 283 8.17 -6.39 -20.49
N ASP A 284 7.09 -5.89 -21.08
CA ASP A 284 6.46 -6.55 -22.23
C ASP A 284 7.26 -6.32 -23.52
N LEU A 285 7.94 -5.18 -23.65
CA LEU A 285 8.93 -4.94 -24.69
C LEU A 285 10.10 -5.94 -24.57
N ILE A 286 10.67 -6.12 -23.37
CA ILE A 286 11.74 -7.10 -23.13
C ILE A 286 11.25 -8.53 -23.40
N LYS A 287 10.03 -8.89 -22.96
CA LYS A 287 9.44 -10.21 -23.26
C LYS A 287 9.20 -10.39 -24.76
N SER A 288 8.77 -9.36 -25.47
CA SER A 288 8.58 -9.39 -26.92
C SER A 288 9.91 -9.58 -27.66
N ILE A 289 10.94 -8.84 -27.25
CA ILE A 289 12.29 -8.95 -27.82
C ILE A 289 12.86 -10.34 -27.52
N ALA A 290 12.68 -10.86 -26.31
CA ALA A 290 13.21 -12.17 -25.94
C ALA A 290 12.42 -13.35 -26.57
N ARG A 291 11.11 -13.19 -26.82
CA ARG A 291 10.27 -14.18 -27.53
C ARG A 291 10.57 -14.27 -29.03
N SER A 292 11.20 -13.26 -29.62
CA SER A 292 11.60 -13.33 -31.03
C SER A 292 12.69 -14.39 -31.28
N GLY A 293 13.33 -14.89 -30.21
CA GLY A 293 14.41 -15.88 -30.27
C GLY A 293 15.71 -15.34 -30.86
N SER A 294 15.80 -14.03 -31.10
CA SER A 294 16.95 -13.41 -31.75
C SER A 294 18.02 -12.97 -30.72
N PRO A 295 19.33 -13.03 -31.05
CA PRO A 295 20.39 -12.66 -30.12
C PRO A 295 20.30 -11.21 -29.63
N VAL A 296 20.47 -11.00 -28.32
CA VAL A 296 20.37 -9.68 -27.67
C VAL A 296 21.67 -9.31 -26.95
N LEU A 297 22.07 -8.04 -27.04
CA LEU A 297 23.18 -7.48 -26.25
C LEU A 297 22.65 -6.52 -25.18
N ILE A 298 22.92 -6.82 -23.92
CA ILE A 298 22.60 -5.95 -22.76
C ILE A 298 23.85 -5.18 -22.38
N LEU A 299 23.82 -3.85 -22.47
CA LEU A 299 24.93 -3.00 -22.02
C LEU A 299 24.71 -2.62 -20.55
N GLY A 300 25.68 -2.87 -19.68
CA GLY A 300 25.40 -2.88 -18.23
C GLY A 300 26.57 -2.66 -17.28
N GLY A 301 26.30 -3.03 -16.02
CA GLY A 301 27.07 -2.71 -14.81
C GLY A 301 26.20 -2.20 -13.64
N THR A 302 24.88 -2.14 -13.85
CA THR A 302 23.89 -1.63 -12.89
C THR A 302 22.98 -2.75 -12.38
N THR A 303 22.25 -2.49 -11.28
CA THR A 303 21.17 -3.38 -10.82
C THR A 303 20.08 -3.57 -11.87
N GLU A 304 19.87 -2.58 -12.76
CA GLU A 304 18.90 -2.67 -13.85
C GLU A 304 19.35 -3.73 -14.88
N ALA A 305 20.63 -3.72 -15.27
CA ALA A 305 21.19 -4.72 -16.18
C ALA A 305 21.07 -6.15 -15.61
N MET A 306 21.25 -6.33 -14.29
CA MET A 306 21.01 -7.62 -13.61
C MET A 306 19.55 -8.07 -13.75
N ARG A 307 18.61 -7.16 -13.51
CA ARG A 307 17.17 -7.45 -13.61
C ARG A 307 16.79 -7.84 -15.04
N VAL A 308 17.27 -7.08 -16.03
CA VAL A 308 17.00 -7.34 -17.45
C VAL A 308 17.61 -8.65 -17.89
N GLY A 309 18.87 -8.94 -17.51
CA GLY A 309 19.52 -10.22 -17.81
C GLY A 309 18.74 -11.42 -17.27
N ARG A 310 18.22 -11.34 -16.04
CA ARG A 310 17.35 -12.37 -15.45
C ARG A 310 16.03 -12.53 -16.20
N ALA A 311 15.44 -11.43 -16.67
CA ALA A 311 14.20 -11.46 -17.44
C ALA A 311 14.40 -12.10 -18.83
N VAL A 312 15.49 -11.74 -19.53
CA VAL A 312 15.85 -12.30 -20.84
C VAL A 312 16.19 -13.79 -20.73
N ARG A 313 16.99 -14.19 -19.73
CA ARG A 313 17.36 -15.60 -19.49
C ARG A 313 16.17 -16.53 -19.32
N ARG A 314 15.05 -16.04 -18.76
CA ARG A 314 13.82 -16.84 -18.61
C ARG A 314 13.15 -17.19 -19.95
N GLN A 315 13.52 -16.51 -21.02
CA GLN A 315 12.88 -16.63 -22.34
C GLN A 315 13.84 -17.15 -23.41
N THR A 316 15.13 -16.80 -23.33
CA THR A 316 16.15 -17.24 -24.29
C THR A 316 17.53 -17.39 -23.62
N GLU A 317 18.32 -18.32 -24.12
CA GLU A 317 19.74 -18.48 -23.74
C GLU A 317 20.68 -17.66 -24.64
N ASP A 318 20.14 -17.04 -25.70
CA ASP A 318 20.86 -16.31 -26.74
C ASP A 318 20.92 -14.81 -26.42
N PHE A 319 21.70 -14.48 -25.38
CA PHE A 319 21.94 -13.11 -24.97
C PHE A 319 23.33 -12.94 -24.39
N PHE A 320 23.82 -11.71 -24.43
CA PHE A 320 25.10 -11.30 -23.87
C PHE A 320 24.91 -10.09 -22.96
N ILE A 321 25.72 -9.97 -21.92
CA ILE A 321 25.71 -8.82 -21.01
C ILE A 321 27.11 -8.26 -20.86
N SER A 322 27.29 -6.95 -21.07
CA SER A 322 28.59 -6.30 -20.95
C SER A 322 28.73 -5.49 -19.66
N THR A 323 29.94 -5.45 -19.14
CA THR A 323 30.32 -4.61 -18.00
C THR A 323 31.77 -4.15 -18.13
N ALA A 324 32.02 -2.90 -17.75
CA ALA A 324 33.35 -2.30 -17.79
C ALA A 324 34.13 -2.43 -16.47
N THR A 325 33.50 -2.96 -15.41
CA THR A 325 34.09 -3.03 -14.06
C THR A 325 34.37 -4.47 -13.64
N GLU A 326 35.46 -4.68 -12.88
CA GLU A 326 35.81 -5.96 -12.28
C GLU A 326 34.67 -6.52 -11.43
N TYR A 327 34.14 -5.71 -10.52
CA TYR A 327 33.06 -6.09 -9.64
C TYR A 327 31.79 -6.48 -10.40
N GLY A 328 31.39 -5.68 -11.41
CA GLY A 328 30.24 -6.03 -12.24
C GLY A 328 30.47 -7.31 -13.02
N TYR A 329 31.72 -7.61 -13.40
CA TYR A 329 32.07 -8.85 -14.08
C TYR A 329 31.91 -10.06 -13.18
N GLU A 330 32.50 -10.03 -11.98
CA GLU A 330 32.36 -11.12 -10.99
C GLU A 330 30.88 -11.41 -10.69
N LEU A 331 30.11 -10.35 -10.40
CA LEU A 331 28.70 -10.44 -10.06
C LEU A 331 27.85 -11.01 -11.22
N PHE A 332 28.10 -10.55 -12.44
CA PHE A 332 27.37 -11.09 -13.59
C PHE A 332 27.85 -12.48 -13.97
N MET A 333 29.13 -12.81 -13.81
CA MET A 333 29.69 -14.13 -14.16
C MET A 333 29.08 -15.23 -13.30
N GLU A 334 28.90 -14.97 -12.01
CA GLU A 334 28.21 -15.89 -11.09
C GLU A 334 26.78 -16.20 -11.58
N GLU A 335 26.07 -15.20 -12.10
CA GLU A 335 24.68 -15.36 -12.53
C GLU A 335 24.56 -15.90 -13.97
N PHE A 336 25.33 -15.38 -14.92
CA PHE A 336 25.13 -15.56 -16.37
C PHE A 336 26.24 -16.34 -17.09
N GLY A 337 27.34 -16.68 -16.40
CA GLY A 337 28.42 -17.48 -16.96
C GLY A 337 29.11 -16.84 -18.17
N GLU A 338 29.43 -17.63 -19.19
CA GLU A 338 30.19 -17.21 -20.38
C GLU A 338 29.51 -16.12 -21.24
N ARG A 339 28.28 -15.72 -20.90
CA ARG A 339 27.53 -14.65 -21.56
C ARG A 339 27.98 -13.25 -21.15
N VAL A 340 28.82 -13.17 -20.12
CA VAL A 340 29.31 -11.90 -19.60
C VAL A 340 30.56 -11.47 -20.32
N ILE A 341 30.54 -10.24 -20.82
CA ILE A 341 31.65 -9.64 -21.55
C ILE A 341 32.27 -8.58 -20.65
N LYS A 342 33.53 -8.82 -20.29
CA LYS A 342 34.35 -7.84 -19.59
C LYS A 342 35.09 -6.99 -20.60
N GLY A 343 34.85 -5.68 -20.57
CA GLY A 343 35.62 -4.76 -21.39
C GLY A 343 34.85 -3.52 -21.77
N ARG A 344 35.56 -2.57 -22.38
CA ARG A 344 34.96 -1.39 -22.99
C ARG A 344 34.90 -1.61 -24.48
N PHE A 345 33.74 -1.35 -25.06
CA PHE A 345 33.59 -1.35 -26.51
C PHE A 345 34.12 -0.04 -27.10
N SER A 346 34.84 -0.17 -28.22
CA SER A 346 35.03 0.86 -29.24
C SER A 346 33.96 0.72 -30.33
N GLU A 347 33.94 1.65 -31.29
CA GLU A 347 33.01 1.57 -32.41
C GLU A 347 33.23 0.33 -33.27
N GLU A 348 34.49 0.01 -33.55
CA GLU A 348 34.92 -1.14 -34.35
C GLU A 348 34.57 -2.45 -33.64
N THR A 349 34.97 -2.57 -32.37
CA THR A 349 34.75 -3.80 -31.60
C THR A 349 33.26 -4.05 -31.32
N LEU A 350 32.43 -3.01 -31.15
CA LEU A 350 30.98 -3.17 -31.02
C LEU A 350 30.35 -3.64 -32.34
N LYS A 351 30.76 -3.07 -33.49
CA LYS A 351 30.29 -3.49 -34.81
C LYS A 351 30.66 -4.95 -35.10
N GLU A 352 31.91 -5.32 -34.83
CA GLU A 352 32.40 -6.70 -34.97
C GLU A 352 31.63 -7.66 -34.07
N PHE A 353 31.35 -7.25 -32.82
CA PHE A 353 30.59 -8.07 -31.88
C PHE A 353 29.15 -8.29 -32.35
N ILE A 354 28.47 -7.22 -32.79
CA ILE A 354 27.10 -7.28 -33.31
C ILE A 354 27.01 -8.21 -34.52
N SER A 355 27.91 -8.03 -35.50
CA SER A 355 27.94 -8.85 -36.71
C SER A 355 28.31 -10.30 -36.41
N GLY A 356 29.36 -10.52 -35.60
CA GLY A 356 29.89 -11.85 -35.30
C GLY A 356 28.98 -12.70 -34.41
N LYS A 357 28.14 -12.08 -33.57
CA LYS A 357 27.16 -12.77 -32.72
C LYS A 357 25.72 -12.67 -33.24
N GLY A 358 25.50 -12.00 -34.38
CA GLY A 358 24.16 -11.83 -34.95
C GLY A 358 23.20 -11.03 -34.05
N ILE A 359 23.70 -10.05 -33.32
CA ILE A 359 22.90 -9.25 -32.39
C ILE A 359 21.83 -8.48 -33.16
N THR A 360 20.58 -8.68 -32.80
CA THR A 360 19.43 -8.03 -33.44
C THR A 360 18.91 -6.84 -32.65
N THR A 361 19.15 -6.82 -31.33
CA THR A 361 18.74 -5.72 -30.44
C THR A 361 19.76 -5.47 -29.35
N ILE A 362 20.04 -4.19 -29.11
CA ILE A 362 20.82 -3.68 -27.97
C ILE A 362 19.84 -3.16 -26.91
N ILE A 363 19.97 -3.64 -25.68
CA ILE A 363 19.25 -3.10 -24.51
C ILE A 363 20.26 -2.35 -23.63
N ASP A 364 20.16 -1.02 -23.63
CA ASP A 364 21.08 -0.15 -22.92
C ASP A 364 20.61 0.09 -21.49
N CYS A 365 21.23 -0.63 -20.54
CA CYS A 365 20.98 -0.54 -19.10
C CYS A 365 22.13 0.17 -18.36
N THR A 366 22.91 0.99 -19.07
CA THR A 366 24.08 1.65 -18.50
C THR A 366 23.66 2.73 -17.49
N HIS A 367 24.61 3.18 -16.66
CA HIS A 367 24.35 4.23 -15.70
C HIS A 367 24.01 5.55 -16.44
N PRO A 368 23.12 6.41 -15.94
CA PRO A 368 22.82 7.71 -16.56
C PRO A 368 24.01 8.66 -16.79
N TYR A 369 25.17 8.38 -16.17
CA TYR A 369 26.41 9.14 -16.33
C TYR A 369 27.40 8.45 -17.29
N ALA A 370 27.03 7.31 -17.89
CA ALA A 370 27.83 6.55 -18.84
C ALA A 370 27.55 7.02 -20.29
N GLU A 371 27.72 8.32 -20.52
CA GLU A 371 27.36 9.00 -21.76
C GLU A 371 28.09 8.41 -22.98
N VAL A 372 29.39 8.13 -22.83
CA VAL A 372 30.25 7.63 -23.93
C VAL A 372 29.73 6.33 -24.56
N ILE A 373 29.39 5.32 -23.75
CA ILE A 373 28.91 4.03 -24.27
C ILE A 373 27.47 4.12 -24.77
N THR A 374 26.65 4.96 -24.15
CA THR A 374 25.26 5.21 -24.56
C THR A 374 25.21 5.82 -25.97
N GLU A 375 26.01 6.85 -26.21
CA GLU A 375 26.11 7.50 -27.52
C GLU A 375 26.71 6.57 -28.58
N LEU A 376 27.77 5.84 -28.21
CA LEU A 376 28.40 4.85 -29.08
C LEU A 376 27.40 3.77 -29.53
N ALA A 377 26.64 3.21 -28.59
CA ALA A 377 25.67 2.16 -28.87
C ALA A 377 24.57 2.66 -29.81
N ARG A 378 24.03 3.87 -29.58
CA ARG A 378 23.04 4.49 -30.49
C ARG A 378 23.58 4.66 -31.89
N LYS A 379 24.79 5.20 -32.02
CA LYS A 379 25.46 5.42 -33.31
C LYS A 379 25.65 4.11 -34.06
N VAL A 380 26.19 3.09 -33.40
CA VAL A 380 26.46 1.78 -34.02
C VAL A 380 25.15 1.06 -34.37
N SER A 381 24.13 1.13 -33.51
CA SER A 381 22.83 0.52 -33.77
C SER A 381 22.19 1.09 -35.02
N ALA A 382 22.18 2.42 -35.16
CA ALA A 382 21.64 3.11 -36.33
C ALA A 382 22.40 2.75 -37.62
N ALA A 383 23.73 2.64 -37.56
CA ALA A 383 24.55 2.29 -38.72
C ALA A 383 24.43 0.83 -39.16
N SER A 384 24.12 -0.08 -38.23
CA SER A 384 24.02 -1.53 -38.48
C SER A 384 22.59 -2.03 -38.73
N GLY A 385 21.58 -1.18 -38.53
CA GLY A 385 20.17 -1.60 -38.57
C GLY A 385 19.75 -2.46 -37.36
N THR A 386 20.57 -2.49 -36.31
CA THR A 386 20.26 -3.21 -35.06
C THR A 386 19.20 -2.43 -34.28
N GLY A 387 18.25 -3.11 -33.65
CA GLY A 387 17.30 -2.49 -32.74
C GLY A 387 17.99 -1.90 -31.51
N TYR A 388 17.51 -0.77 -31.00
CA TYR A 388 18.06 -0.15 -29.79
C TYR A 388 16.94 0.20 -28.82
N VAL A 389 17.06 -0.25 -27.57
CA VAL A 389 16.14 0.04 -26.47
C VAL A 389 16.94 0.66 -25.33
N SER A 390 16.58 1.89 -24.94
CA SER A 390 17.20 2.57 -23.80
C SER A 390 16.42 2.30 -22.52
N MET A 391 17.10 1.71 -21.55
CA MET A 391 16.63 1.55 -20.16
C MET A 391 17.45 2.39 -19.18
N VAL A 392 18.30 3.27 -19.70
CA VAL A 392 19.02 4.27 -18.92
C VAL A 392 17.97 5.14 -18.24
N ARG A 393 17.98 5.14 -16.90
CA ARG A 393 17.02 5.93 -16.12
C ARG A 393 17.16 7.40 -16.47
N ASN A 394 16.06 8.10 -16.70
CA ASN A 394 16.07 9.54 -16.78
C ASN A 394 16.27 10.11 -15.36
N THR A 395 17.53 10.21 -14.93
CA THR A 395 17.91 11.05 -13.80
C THR A 395 18.12 12.46 -14.32
N GLY A 396 17.14 13.01 -15.06
CA GLY A 396 17.17 14.40 -15.50
C GLY A 396 17.55 15.31 -14.32
N PRO A 397 17.93 16.58 -14.56
CA PRO A 397 18.14 17.53 -13.48
C PRO A 397 16.79 17.69 -12.76
N GLY A 398 16.48 16.77 -11.87
CA GLY A 398 15.22 16.68 -11.19
C GLY A 398 15.20 17.87 -10.28
N ASP A 399 14.22 18.73 -10.49
CA ASP A 399 13.79 19.67 -9.48
C ASP A 399 13.22 18.90 -8.29
N ILE A 400 14.11 18.23 -7.56
CA ILE A 400 13.85 17.86 -6.18
C ILE A 400 14.05 19.16 -5.40
N ASP A 401 13.00 19.97 -5.40
CA ASP A 401 12.95 21.20 -4.63
C ASP A 401 12.72 20.82 -3.16
N TYR A 402 13.82 20.50 -2.48
CA TYR A 402 13.80 20.42 -1.03
C TYR A 402 13.68 21.85 -0.49
N GLU A 403 12.74 22.08 0.42
CA GLU A 403 12.55 23.37 1.09
C GLU A 403 13.85 23.94 1.71
N ARG A 404 14.84 23.08 1.99
CA ARG A 404 16.18 23.44 2.48
C ARG A 404 17.32 22.98 1.56
N GLY A 405 17.03 22.70 0.29
CA GLY A 405 17.98 22.21 -0.69
C GLY A 405 18.86 23.32 -1.24
N ILE A 406 20.19 23.11 -1.24
CA ILE A 406 21.15 24.02 -1.88
C ILE A 406 21.78 23.28 -3.06
N ARG A 407 21.67 23.86 -4.26
CA ARG A 407 22.30 23.30 -5.47
C ARG A 407 23.74 23.75 -5.60
N VAL A 408 24.58 22.83 -6.05
CA VAL A 408 26.03 22.99 -6.23
C VAL A 408 26.47 22.18 -7.45
N GLY A 409 27.52 22.64 -8.13
CA GLY A 409 28.10 21.99 -9.31
C GLY A 409 29.19 20.95 -8.98
N SER A 410 29.68 20.89 -7.75
CA SER A 410 30.71 19.92 -7.34
C SER A 410 30.66 19.55 -5.85
N VAL A 411 31.32 18.46 -5.47
CA VAL A 411 31.45 18.04 -4.05
C VAL A 411 32.28 19.05 -3.26
N ARG A 412 33.29 19.68 -3.88
CA ARG A 412 34.07 20.76 -3.27
C ARG A 412 33.21 22.00 -3.01
N GLU A 413 32.40 22.43 -3.97
CA GLU A 413 31.46 23.55 -3.75
C GLU A 413 30.44 23.21 -2.65
N ALA A 414 30.00 21.94 -2.56
CA ALA A 414 29.17 21.47 -1.44
C ALA A 414 29.86 21.68 -0.09
N ALA A 415 31.14 21.30 0.02
CA ALA A 415 31.94 21.45 1.22
C ALA A 415 32.15 22.93 1.59
N GLU A 416 32.39 23.80 0.62
CA GLU A 416 32.54 25.25 0.82
C GLU A 416 31.25 25.86 1.39
N LYS A 417 30.08 25.54 0.80
CA LYS A 417 28.78 25.98 1.35
C LYS A 417 28.52 25.41 2.74
N ILE A 418 28.84 24.14 2.97
CA ILE A 418 28.72 23.52 4.30
C ILE A 418 29.58 24.28 5.32
N LYS A 419 30.79 24.72 4.96
CA LYS A 419 31.68 25.50 5.83
C LYS A 419 31.03 26.81 6.30
N GLU A 420 30.27 27.47 5.42
CA GLU A 420 29.50 28.68 5.75
C GLU A 420 28.32 28.38 6.68
N THR A 421 27.84 27.14 6.74
CA THR A 421 26.81 26.70 7.70
C THR A 421 27.42 26.32 9.06
N GLY A 422 26.62 26.35 10.12
CA GLY A 422 27.00 25.83 11.45
C GLY A 422 27.00 24.30 11.60
N LEU A 423 26.94 23.52 10.52
CA LEU A 423 26.77 22.07 10.58
C LEU A 423 28.03 21.32 11.06
N ALA A 424 28.02 20.84 12.30
CA ALA A 424 29.18 20.15 12.89
C ALA A 424 29.52 18.79 12.25
N THR A 425 28.51 18.06 11.76
CA THR A 425 28.63 16.66 11.33
C THR A 425 28.06 16.45 9.91
N PRO A 426 28.78 16.85 8.85
CA PRO A 426 28.30 16.67 7.49
C PRO A 426 28.41 15.21 7.05
N PHE A 427 27.40 14.73 6.32
CA PHE A 427 27.35 13.36 5.79
C PHE A 427 27.38 13.35 4.27
N PHE A 428 28.39 12.71 3.70
CA PHE A 428 28.60 12.60 2.26
C PHE A 428 28.28 11.20 1.74
N THR A 429 27.37 11.13 0.77
CA THR A 429 26.98 9.89 0.09
C THR A 429 27.62 9.74 -1.30
N THR A 430 28.71 10.47 -1.56
CA THR A 430 29.39 10.60 -2.85
C THR A 430 30.44 9.51 -3.15
N GLY A 431 30.70 8.62 -2.19
CA GLY A 431 31.65 7.51 -2.34
C GLY A 431 33.10 7.89 -2.03
N SER A 432 34.05 7.07 -2.48
CA SER A 432 35.49 7.17 -2.12
C SER A 432 36.40 7.68 -3.24
N LYS A 433 35.84 8.11 -4.38
CA LYS A 433 36.62 8.50 -5.56
C LYS A 433 37.17 9.91 -5.48
N ASP A 434 36.39 10.82 -4.91
CA ASP A 434 36.72 12.22 -4.71
C ASP A 434 36.53 12.54 -3.23
N LEU A 435 37.65 12.70 -2.52
CA LEU A 435 37.71 12.96 -1.07
C LEU A 435 38.53 14.21 -0.73
N ASP A 436 39.03 14.94 -1.74
CA ASP A 436 39.91 16.09 -1.53
C ASP A 436 39.16 17.28 -0.91
N PHE A 437 37.83 17.25 -0.96
CA PHE A 437 36.97 18.25 -0.32
C PHE A 437 37.09 18.25 1.22
N ILE A 438 37.64 17.19 1.84
CA ILE A 438 37.75 17.07 3.30
C ILE A 438 38.62 18.20 3.89
N GLU A 439 39.64 18.64 3.15
CA GLU A 439 40.51 19.75 3.54
C GLU A 439 39.73 21.05 3.80
N VAL A 440 38.62 21.24 3.07
CA VAL A 440 37.75 22.42 3.22
C VAL A 440 37.01 22.41 4.56
N LEU A 441 36.74 21.23 5.11
CA LEU A 441 35.93 20.97 6.30
C LEU A 441 36.78 20.67 7.54
N GLU A 442 38.02 21.17 7.56
CA GLU A 442 38.93 21.01 8.70
C GLU A 442 38.25 21.39 10.03
N GLY A 443 38.39 20.50 11.02
CA GLY A 443 37.76 20.65 12.35
C GLY A 443 36.32 20.14 12.46
N ARG A 444 35.72 19.57 11.41
CA ARG A 444 34.37 18.95 11.46
C ARG A 444 34.43 17.42 11.53
N ASP A 445 33.42 16.81 12.14
CA ASP A 445 33.31 15.33 12.23
C ASP A 445 32.59 14.82 10.97
N VAL A 446 33.35 14.70 9.86
CA VAL A 446 32.81 14.34 8.54
C VAL A 446 32.49 12.84 8.48
N PHE A 447 31.27 12.50 8.06
CA PHE A 447 30.82 11.15 7.75
C PHE A 447 30.84 10.90 6.25
N VAL A 448 31.32 9.73 5.84
CA VAL A 448 31.27 9.30 4.44
C VAL A 448 30.67 7.91 4.33
N ARG A 449 29.82 7.71 3.34
CA ARG A 449 29.34 6.38 2.95
C ARG A 449 30.13 5.90 1.74
N VAL A 450 30.80 4.77 1.88
CA VAL A 450 31.60 4.14 0.83
C VAL A 450 31.21 2.68 0.65
N LEU A 451 31.60 2.08 -0.49
CA LEU A 451 31.44 0.65 -0.68
C LEU A 451 32.36 -0.11 0.29
N PRO A 452 31.97 -1.32 0.73
CA PRO A 452 32.73 -2.11 1.70
C PRO A 452 33.96 -2.80 1.07
N PHE A 453 34.73 -2.05 0.28
CA PHE A 453 36.00 -2.50 -0.29
C PHE A 453 37.17 -1.96 0.53
N GLU A 454 38.21 -2.79 0.68
CA GLU A 454 39.41 -2.44 1.43
C GLU A 454 40.06 -1.14 0.89
N GLU A 455 40.14 -0.99 -0.43
CA GLU A 455 40.70 0.20 -1.07
C GLU A 455 39.85 1.46 -0.78
N SER A 456 38.52 1.34 -0.79
CA SER A 456 37.62 2.45 -0.47
C SER A 456 37.79 2.94 0.97
N ILE A 457 37.91 2.00 1.92
CA ILE A 457 38.14 2.31 3.33
C ILE A 457 39.55 2.89 3.53
N LYS A 458 40.56 2.31 2.87
CA LYS A 458 41.94 2.78 2.93
C LYS A 458 42.06 4.24 2.47
N ARG A 459 41.47 4.58 1.32
CA ARG A 459 41.45 5.97 0.80
C ARG A 459 40.81 6.96 1.78
N CYS A 460 39.75 6.55 2.47
CA CYS A 460 39.11 7.38 3.50
C CYS A 460 40.06 7.67 4.68
N VAL A 461 40.74 6.64 5.17
CA VAL A 461 41.70 6.77 6.28
C VAL A 461 42.90 7.62 5.87
N GLU A 462 43.44 7.43 4.66
CA GLU A 462 44.56 8.22 4.12
C GLU A 462 44.21 9.71 3.98
N LYS A 463 42.94 10.03 3.70
CA LYS A 463 42.44 11.41 3.63
C LYS A 463 42.03 11.98 4.98
N GLY A 464 42.35 11.29 6.08
CA GLY A 464 42.16 11.80 7.45
C GLY A 464 40.76 11.61 8.03
N ILE A 465 39.89 10.82 7.39
CA ILE A 465 38.55 10.54 7.93
C ILE A 465 38.67 9.60 9.13
N ASN A 466 38.01 9.95 10.24
CA ASN A 466 37.96 9.08 11.40
C ASN A 466 37.26 7.76 11.05
N ARG A 467 37.87 6.63 11.42
CA ARG A 467 37.33 5.29 11.15
C ARG A 467 35.88 5.12 11.62
N LYS A 468 35.50 5.73 12.75
CA LYS A 468 34.13 5.67 13.29
C LYS A 468 33.09 6.35 12.39
N ASN A 469 33.53 7.21 11.47
CA ASN A 469 32.68 7.98 10.56
C ASN A 469 32.63 7.39 9.14
N ILE A 470 33.32 6.28 8.91
CA ILE A 470 33.30 5.57 7.64
C ILE A 470 32.16 4.56 7.68
N ILE A 471 31.11 4.81 6.91
CA ILE A 471 29.98 3.91 6.76
C ILE A 471 30.23 3.06 5.52
N ALA A 472 30.87 1.91 5.72
CA ALA A 472 31.11 0.92 4.68
C ALA A 472 29.84 0.09 4.45
N MET A 473 28.99 0.49 3.51
CA MET A 473 27.67 -0.10 3.31
C MET A 473 27.28 -0.09 1.83
N GLN A 474 26.67 -1.19 1.39
CA GLN A 474 26.15 -1.36 0.03
C GLN A 474 24.63 -1.23 0.02
N GLY A 475 24.10 -0.56 -1.01
CA GLY A 475 22.65 -0.43 -1.21
C GLY A 475 22.01 -1.69 -1.82
N PRO A 476 20.68 -1.70 -2.05
CA PRO A 476 19.76 -0.57 -1.95
C PRO A 476 19.46 -0.16 -0.50
N PHE A 477 19.14 1.13 -0.29
CA PHE A 477 18.81 1.69 1.02
C PHE A 477 17.32 2.01 1.10
N SER A 478 16.67 1.68 2.23
CA SER A 478 15.31 2.11 2.54
C SER A 478 15.30 3.45 3.28
N ARG A 479 14.12 4.08 3.38
CA ARG A 479 13.91 5.24 4.25
C ARG A 479 14.02 4.87 5.73
#